data_AF-A0A9J6P1F1-F1
#
_entry.id   AF-A0A9J6P1F1-F1
#
_cell.length_a   1.000
_cell.length_b   1.000
_cell.length_c   1.000
_cell.angle_alpha   90.00
_cell.angle_beta   90.00
_cell.angle_gamma   90.00
#
_symmetry.space_group_name_H-M   'P 1'
#
loop_
_entity.id
_entity.type
_entity.pdbx_description
1 polymer ?
#
loop_
_entity_poly.entity_id
_entity_poly.type
_entity_poly.pdbx_seq_one_letter_code
_entity_poly.pdbx_strand_id
1 'polypeptide(L)'
;MDNKKLVAQRIAEHVDMDVLEIEKLVEIPPKSDMGDFAFPCFILAKVLRKAPPMIAIELMEKINKEGFEKIVNNGPYLNFFVDKTMLIKKTIDKILIEGLEYGNTTNGDGETILVEYSSPNIAKPFHVGHLFTTVIGNSLYKSYKSQGYDVERINHLGDTGTQFGKLISAYKKWGDEEALEKEPIKELLRIYVKFHDEAEKNPELVEEGRMYFKRLEDGSEEEVALWKRFRELSLKEFMKVYEMLGVEFDSYAGESFYSDKIDELVEMIEKTGLLVESQGAQVIDLEEYNMPPCIVKKADGATIYATRDLAAATYRKKKYDFSKNIYVVGKDQTLHFNQVFKSLELMGFEWAKDCIHVPFGMVRFADKKLSTRKGDVIFLEDLLNEAVNKTLSIINEKNPELENKEEVAKEVGIGAIIFTYLKNNRTRDIVFNWDEMLSFEGETGPYTQYTYARGKSILRKLGTVEEEADYSLLNSKEEFELVKILENLELAIKSSIDKLEPSIITRYVLDVAKAFNKFYNAHNIANSESEELKNARLKLVEATCVVIKKSLDLLGIKVVEKM
;
A
#
# COMPACT_ATOMS: atom_id res chain seq x y z
N MET A 1 6.22 -3.30 -23.76
CA MET A 1 5.61 -2.43 -24.79
C MET A 1 4.20 -2.93 -24.84
N ASP A 2 3.20 -2.11 -24.59
CA ASP A 2 1.83 -2.61 -24.65
C ASP A 2 1.57 -3.16 -26.07
N ASN A 3 1.40 -4.48 -26.21
CA ASN A 3 1.16 -5.12 -27.51
C ASN A 3 -0.11 -4.55 -28.18
N LYS A 4 -1.05 -4.03 -27.37
CA LYS A 4 -2.22 -3.28 -27.83
C LYS A 4 -1.84 -1.95 -28.47
N LYS A 5 -0.86 -1.24 -27.89
CA LYS A 5 -0.27 -0.02 -28.47
C LYS A 5 0.50 -0.32 -29.75
N LEU A 6 1.20 -1.45 -29.83
CA LEU A 6 1.87 -1.87 -31.08
C LEU A 6 0.85 -2.12 -32.20
N VAL A 7 -0.24 -2.84 -31.90
CA VAL A 7 -1.37 -3.01 -32.85
C VAL A 7 -1.91 -1.66 -33.29
N ALA A 8 -2.14 -0.74 -32.34
CA ALA A 8 -2.65 0.58 -32.64
C ALA A 8 -1.71 1.41 -33.53
N GLN A 9 -0.41 1.38 -33.26
CA GLN A 9 0.61 2.04 -34.07
C GLN A 9 0.64 1.50 -35.50
N ARG A 10 0.60 0.17 -35.68
CA ARG A 10 0.55 -0.45 -37.02
C ARG A 10 -0.68 -0.05 -37.82
N ILE A 11 -1.83 0.07 -37.17
CA ILE A 11 -3.07 0.47 -37.84
C ILE A 11 -3.01 1.97 -38.19
N ALA A 12 -2.55 2.81 -37.27
CA ALA A 12 -2.42 4.26 -37.46
C ALA A 12 -1.54 4.66 -38.66
N GLU A 13 -0.56 3.81 -39.03
CA GLU A 13 0.25 4.01 -40.24
C GLU A 13 -0.57 4.01 -41.55
N HIS A 14 -1.80 3.49 -41.51
CA HIS A 14 -2.65 3.30 -42.70
C HIS A 14 -4.03 3.97 -42.60
N VAL A 15 -4.36 4.57 -41.45
CA VAL A 15 -5.67 5.21 -41.23
C VAL A 15 -5.48 6.56 -40.53
N ASP A 16 -6.32 7.53 -40.88
CA ASP A 16 -6.31 8.86 -40.29
C ASP A 16 -7.06 8.86 -38.95
N MET A 17 -6.46 8.22 -37.94
CA MET A 17 -6.94 8.15 -36.55
C MET A 17 -5.76 8.19 -35.58
N ASP A 18 -5.97 8.78 -34.40
CA ASP A 18 -4.96 8.83 -33.37
C ASP A 18 -4.68 7.44 -32.76
N VAL A 19 -3.42 7.17 -32.41
CA VAL A 19 -2.98 5.89 -31.85
C VAL A 19 -3.74 5.56 -30.57
N LEU A 20 -4.00 6.53 -29.68
CA LEU A 20 -4.72 6.28 -28.42
C LEU A 20 -6.19 5.96 -28.64
N GLU A 21 -6.80 6.50 -29.69
CA GLU A 21 -8.17 6.16 -30.07
C GLU A 21 -8.24 4.74 -30.61
N ILE A 22 -7.33 4.36 -31.52
CA ILE A 22 -7.25 3.00 -32.04
C ILE A 22 -6.97 2.01 -30.91
N GLU A 23 -6.03 2.32 -30.01
CA GLU A 23 -5.68 1.47 -28.87
C GLU A 23 -6.90 1.14 -28.04
N LYS A 24 -7.76 2.11 -27.70
CA LYS A 24 -9.02 1.87 -26.97
C LYS A 24 -9.97 0.91 -27.68
N LEU A 25 -9.93 0.86 -29.01
CA LEU A 25 -10.80 0.03 -29.85
C LEU A 25 -10.25 -1.38 -30.09
N VAL A 26 -8.98 -1.64 -29.78
CA VAL A 26 -8.42 -2.99 -29.89
C VAL A 26 -9.01 -3.88 -28.79
N GLU A 27 -9.60 -4.99 -29.21
CA GLU A 27 -10.28 -5.96 -28.36
C GLU A 27 -9.41 -7.20 -28.12
N ILE A 28 -9.67 -7.93 -27.03
CA ILE A 28 -9.12 -9.27 -26.79
C ILE A 28 -10.18 -10.27 -27.26
N PRO A 29 -9.90 -11.13 -28.26
CA PRO A 29 -10.86 -12.11 -28.74
C PRO A 29 -11.31 -13.10 -27.66
N PRO A 30 -12.55 -13.62 -27.71
CA PRO A 30 -13.08 -14.53 -26.70
C PRO A 30 -12.41 -15.93 -26.72
N LYS A 31 -11.70 -16.26 -27.81
CA LYS A 31 -10.97 -17.52 -27.96
C LYS A 31 -9.57 -17.25 -28.51
N SER A 32 -8.57 -17.97 -27.99
CA SER A 32 -7.16 -17.80 -28.35
C SER A 32 -6.83 -18.18 -29.80
N ASP A 33 -7.65 -19.03 -30.43
CA ASP A 33 -7.51 -19.39 -31.85
C ASP A 33 -7.93 -18.25 -32.79
N MET A 34 -8.61 -17.23 -32.27
CA MET A 34 -9.00 -16.03 -33.01
C MET A 34 -7.93 -14.93 -32.95
N GLY A 35 -6.77 -15.14 -32.31
CA GLY A 35 -5.71 -14.14 -32.16
C GLY A 35 -5.60 -13.59 -30.74
N ASP A 36 -4.50 -12.88 -30.48
CA ASP A 36 -4.23 -12.23 -29.19
C ASP A 36 -4.95 -10.87 -29.10
N PHE A 37 -5.08 -10.18 -30.24
CA PHE A 37 -5.78 -8.91 -30.36
C PHE A 37 -6.64 -8.88 -31.63
N ALA A 38 -7.76 -8.16 -31.59
CA ALA A 38 -8.60 -7.92 -32.76
C ALA A 38 -8.98 -6.45 -32.88
N PHE A 39 -8.98 -5.95 -34.11
CA PHE A 39 -9.45 -4.60 -34.41
C PHE A 39 -10.75 -4.63 -35.23
N PRO A 40 -11.84 -4.02 -34.73
CA PRO A 40 -13.11 -3.94 -35.44
C PRO A 40 -13.06 -2.93 -36.60
N CYS A 41 -12.93 -3.43 -37.84
CA CYS A 41 -12.80 -2.56 -39.02
C CYS A 41 -14.10 -1.84 -39.42
N PHE A 42 -15.24 -2.16 -38.78
CA PHE A 42 -16.51 -1.46 -39.06
C PHE A 42 -16.50 0.00 -38.62
N ILE A 43 -15.64 0.37 -37.68
CA ILE A 43 -15.46 1.75 -37.21
C ILE A 43 -14.89 2.63 -38.35
N LEU A 44 -14.05 2.04 -39.20
CA LEU A 44 -13.44 2.70 -40.35
C LEU A 44 -14.36 2.80 -41.56
N ALA A 45 -15.50 2.09 -41.57
CA ALA A 45 -16.36 1.99 -42.76
C ALA A 45 -16.89 3.34 -43.23
N LYS A 46 -17.27 4.22 -42.28
CA LYS A 46 -17.77 5.56 -42.60
C LYS A 46 -16.69 6.48 -43.14
N VAL A 47 -15.47 6.38 -42.59
CA VAL A 47 -14.31 7.21 -42.96
C VAL A 47 -13.77 6.78 -44.32
N LEU A 48 -13.56 5.48 -44.52
CA LEU A 48 -12.99 4.92 -45.74
C LEU A 48 -14.00 4.68 -46.87
N ARG A 49 -15.30 4.81 -46.58
CA ARG A 49 -16.43 4.55 -47.51
C ARG A 49 -16.32 3.17 -48.18
N LYS A 50 -15.90 2.17 -47.42
CA LYS A 50 -15.70 0.78 -47.85
C LYS A 50 -16.40 -0.19 -46.90
N ALA A 51 -16.74 -1.38 -47.41
CA ALA A 51 -17.31 -2.45 -46.59
C ALA A 51 -16.26 -2.93 -45.55
N PRO A 52 -16.62 -3.16 -44.28
CA PRO A 52 -15.68 -3.54 -43.23
C PRO A 52 -14.79 -4.76 -43.56
N PRO A 53 -15.28 -5.83 -44.20
CA PRO A 53 -14.42 -6.96 -44.57
C PRO A 53 -13.35 -6.60 -45.62
N MET A 54 -13.66 -5.68 -46.54
CA MET A 54 -12.69 -5.19 -47.52
C MET A 54 -11.60 -4.35 -46.85
N ILE A 55 -11.98 -3.55 -45.84
CA ILE A 55 -11.03 -2.77 -45.04
C ILE A 55 -10.08 -3.70 -44.29
N ALA A 56 -10.61 -4.75 -43.65
CA ALA A 56 -9.79 -5.74 -42.94
C ALA A 56 -8.77 -6.42 -43.87
N ILE A 57 -9.17 -6.82 -45.07
CA ILE A 57 -8.26 -7.41 -46.07
C ILE A 57 -7.19 -6.40 -46.50
N GLU A 58 -7.58 -5.17 -46.87
CA GLU A 58 -6.63 -4.14 -47.30
C GLU A 58 -5.61 -3.77 -46.21
N LEU A 59 -6.05 -3.69 -44.96
CA LEU A 59 -5.15 -3.43 -43.82
C LEU A 59 -4.22 -4.62 -43.56
N MET A 60 -4.73 -5.86 -43.60
CA MET A 60 -3.93 -7.08 -43.44
C MET A 60 -2.77 -7.14 -44.46
N GLU A 61 -3.02 -6.74 -45.70
CA GLU A 61 -2.00 -6.76 -46.77
C GLU A 61 -0.96 -5.65 -46.63
N LYS A 62 -1.32 -4.50 -46.05
CA LYS A 62 -0.46 -3.31 -45.95
C LYS A 62 0.35 -3.24 -44.66
N ILE A 63 -0.19 -3.75 -43.57
CA ILE A 63 0.42 -3.64 -42.24
C ILE A 63 1.76 -4.38 -42.19
N ASN A 64 2.76 -3.71 -41.63
CA ASN A 64 4.02 -4.35 -41.27
C ASN A 64 3.78 -5.44 -40.22
N LYS A 65 4.15 -6.68 -40.56
CA LYS A 65 3.99 -7.87 -39.71
C LYS A 65 5.06 -8.00 -38.64
N GLU A 66 6.09 -7.17 -38.63
CA GLU A 66 7.13 -7.18 -37.60
C GLU A 66 6.53 -6.97 -36.20
N GLY A 67 6.79 -7.93 -35.30
CA GLY A 67 6.18 -8.04 -33.97
C GLY A 67 4.98 -9.01 -33.90
N PHE A 68 4.53 -9.55 -35.03
CA PHE A 68 3.41 -10.48 -35.14
C PHE A 68 3.82 -11.78 -35.84
N GLU A 69 3.42 -12.92 -35.28
CA GLU A 69 3.52 -14.23 -35.95
C GLU A 69 2.70 -14.21 -37.25
N LYS A 70 1.49 -13.67 -37.18
CA LYS A 70 0.60 -13.49 -38.33
C LYS A 70 -0.49 -12.47 -38.04
N ILE A 71 -1.04 -11.92 -39.12
CA ILE A 71 -2.22 -11.07 -39.11
C ILE A 71 -3.22 -11.71 -40.07
N VAL A 72 -4.45 -11.91 -39.63
CA VAL A 72 -5.50 -12.57 -40.42
C VAL A 72 -6.76 -11.74 -40.42
N ASN A 73 -7.43 -11.67 -41.56
CA ASN A 73 -8.77 -11.12 -41.62
C ASN A 73 -9.78 -12.17 -41.14
N ASN A 74 -10.75 -11.76 -40.32
CA ASN A 74 -11.87 -12.61 -39.91
C ASN A 74 -13.17 -11.80 -40.04
N GLY A 75 -13.81 -11.89 -41.22
CA GLY A 75 -14.97 -11.09 -41.53
C GLY A 75 -14.68 -9.58 -41.42
N PRO A 76 -15.40 -8.82 -40.57
CA PRO A 76 -15.16 -7.39 -40.38
C PRO A 76 -14.04 -7.07 -39.37
N TYR A 77 -13.28 -8.08 -38.91
CA TYR A 77 -12.19 -7.92 -37.94
C TYR A 77 -10.84 -8.18 -38.58
N LEU A 78 -9.83 -7.50 -38.03
CA LEU A 78 -8.42 -7.77 -38.29
C LEU A 78 -7.79 -8.33 -37.01
N ASN A 79 -7.34 -9.58 -37.06
CA ASN A 79 -6.86 -10.32 -35.91
C ASN A 79 -5.34 -10.45 -35.96
N PHE A 80 -4.68 -10.16 -34.84
CA PHE A 80 -3.24 -10.13 -34.68
C PHE A 80 -2.81 -11.26 -33.75
N PHE A 81 -1.82 -12.03 -34.19
CA PHE A 81 -1.14 -13.06 -33.39
C PHE A 81 0.26 -12.53 -33.11
N VAL A 82 0.58 -12.32 -31.84
CA VAL A 82 1.88 -11.78 -31.43
C VAL A 82 2.97 -12.80 -31.72
N ASP A 83 4.14 -12.32 -32.15
CA ASP A 83 5.33 -13.18 -32.21
C ASP A 83 5.71 -13.59 -30.79
N LYS A 84 5.29 -14.80 -30.39
CA LYS A 84 5.48 -15.31 -29.03
C LYS A 84 6.94 -15.39 -28.67
N THR A 85 7.80 -15.79 -29.61
CA THR A 85 9.24 -15.89 -29.37
C THR A 85 9.84 -14.52 -29.11
N MET A 86 9.47 -13.51 -29.92
CA MET A 86 9.91 -12.14 -29.70
C MET A 86 9.41 -11.56 -28.38
N LEU A 87 8.15 -11.83 -28.01
CA LEU A 87 7.56 -11.38 -26.74
C LEU A 87 8.29 -12.00 -25.54
N ILE A 88 8.47 -13.31 -25.55
CA ILE A 88 9.18 -14.05 -24.50
C ILE A 88 10.59 -13.50 -24.33
N LYS A 89 11.35 -13.39 -25.43
CA LYS A 89 12.70 -12.85 -25.41
C LYS A 89 12.74 -11.44 -24.81
N LYS A 90 11.92 -10.54 -25.33
CA LYS A 90 11.90 -9.13 -24.90
C LYS A 90 11.54 -8.98 -23.43
N THR A 91 10.55 -9.73 -22.96
CA THR A 91 10.08 -9.65 -21.56
C THR A 91 11.12 -10.22 -20.61
N ILE A 92 11.65 -11.42 -20.88
CA ILE A 92 12.67 -12.04 -20.02
C ILE A 92 13.94 -11.19 -20.00
N ASP A 93 14.46 -10.80 -21.17
CA ASP A 93 15.67 -9.96 -21.26
C ASP A 93 15.47 -8.64 -20.51
N LYS A 94 14.33 -7.96 -20.68
CA LYS A 94 14.02 -6.72 -19.97
C LYS A 94 14.02 -6.92 -18.45
N ILE A 95 13.36 -7.96 -17.95
CA ILE A 95 13.31 -8.25 -16.51
C ILE A 95 14.71 -8.50 -15.95
N LEU A 96 15.54 -9.27 -16.65
CA LEU A 96 16.87 -9.64 -16.17
C LEU A 96 17.84 -8.46 -16.23
N ILE A 97 17.74 -7.60 -17.24
CA ILE A 97 18.54 -6.38 -17.37
C ILE A 97 18.16 -5.35 -16.31
N GLU A 98 16.86 -5.09 -16.11
CA GLU A 98 16.38 -4.09 -15.16
C GLU A 98 16.43 -4.60 -13.71
N GLY A 99 16.37 -5.91 -13.49
CA GLY A 99 16.40 -6.51 -12.16
C GLY A 99 15.28 -5.96 -11.26
N LEU A 100 15.65 -5.44 -10.08
CA LEU A 100 14.67 -4.84 -9.15
C LEU A 100 14.14 -3.48 -9.59
N GLU A 101 14.70 -2.90 -10.64
CA GLU A 101 14.15 -1.71 -11.28
C GLU A 101 13.03 -2.05 -12.28
N TYR A 102 12.79 -3.34 -12.58
CA TYR A 102 11.73 -3.74 -13.49
C TYR A 102 10.35 -3.26 -13.00
N GLY A 103 9.62 -2.60 -13.91
CA GLY A 103 8.32 -1.98 -13.61
C GLY A 103 8.41 -0.59 -12.97
N ASN A 104 9.61 -0.08 -12.69
CA ASN A 104 9.80 1.32 -12.29
C ASN A 104 9.61 2.25 -13.50
N THR A 105 9.18 3.48 -13.22
CA THR A 105 9.07 4.54 -14.23
C THR A 105 9.59 5.86 -13.67
N THR A 106 9.72 6.86 -14.52
CA THR A 106 10.03 8.24 -14.14
C THR A 106 8.82 9.17 -14.28
N ASN A 107 7.60 8.60 -14.28
CA ASN A 107 6.36 9.33 -14.56
C ASN A 107 6.06 10.43 -13.53
N GLY A 108 6.56 10.29 -12.30
CA GLY A 108 6.37 11.27 -11.24
C GLY A 108 7.15 12.57 -11.43
N ASP A 109 8.21 12.58 -12.25
CA ASP A 109 9.01 13.77 -12.60
C ASP A 109 9.38 14.68 -11.40
N GLY A 110 9.64 14.10 -10.21
CA GLY A 110 9.96 14.85 -8.99
C GLY A 110 8.76 15.50 -8.29
N GLU A 111 7.53 15.25 -8.73
CA GLU A 111 6.33 15.67 -8.00
C GLU A 111 6.31 15.07 -6.59
N THR A 112 5.96 15.91 -5.61
CA THR A 112 5.96 15.53 -4.19
C THR A 112 4.61 14.94 -3.77
N ILE A 113 4.63 13.73 -3.21
CA ILE A 113 3.49 13.02 -2.64
C ILE A 113 3.70 12.88 -1.15
N LEU A 114 2.74 13.31 -0.34
CA LEU A 114 2.75 13.05 1.09
C LEU A 114 1.93 11.81 1.37
N VAL A 115 2.47 10.89 2.18
CA VAL A 115 1.73 9.74 2.69
C VAL A 115 1.75 9.82 4.21
N GLU A 116 0.61 10.17 4.79
CA GLU A 116 0.39 10.13 6.23
C GLU A 116 -0.20 8.77 6.63
N TYR A 117 0.48 8.06 7.52
CA TYR A 117 0.08 6.74 7.95
C TYR A 117 0.67 6.36 9.31
N SER A 118 0.15 5.27 9.88
CA SER A 118 0.37 4.82 11.26
C SER A 118 -0.24 5.76 12.31
N SER A 119 0.26 6.99 12.42
CA SER A 119 -0.26 8.08 13.26
C SER A 119 -0.81 7.63 14.63
N PRO A 120 -0.07 6.81 15.42
CA PRO A 120 -0.58 6.32 16.69
C PRO A 120 -0.71 7.45 17.71
N ASN A 121 -1.58 7.23 18.69
CA ASN A 121 -1.66 8.08 19.87
C ASN A 121 -0.60 7.63 20.89
N ILE A 122 0.34 8.50 21.25
CA ILE A 122 1.46 8.14 22.14
C ILE A 122 0.99 7.78 23.57
N ALA A 123 -0.22 8.15 23.97
CA ALA A 123 -0.79 7.79 25.26
C ALA A 123 -1.56 6.45 25.23
N LYS A 124 -1.55 5.73 24.10
CA LYS A 124 -2.27 4.46 23.94
C LYS A 124 -1.35 3.37 23.37
N PRO A 125 -1.68 2.08 23.63
CA PRO A 125 -0.96 0.96 23.06
C PRO A 125 -0.98 0.93 21.54
N PHE A 126 0.14 0.58 20.93
CA PHE A 126 0.23 0.23 19.52
C PHE A 126 -0.40 -1.15 19.30
N HIS A 127 -1.71 -1.16 19.03
CA HIS A 127 -2.48 -2.38 18.86
C HIS A 127 -2.60 -2.82 17.40
N VAL A 128 -3.05 -4.07 17.19
CA VAL A 128 -3.24 -4.71 15.88
C VAL A 128 -3.99 -3.89 14.83
N GLY A 129 -4.99 -3.10 15.22
CA GLY A 129 -5.72 -2.21 14.29
C GLY A 129 -4.85 -1.17 13.59
N HIS A 130 -3.74 -0.73 14.20
CA HIS A 130 -2.83 0.23 13.59
C HIS A 130 -1.94 -0.41 12.49
N LEU A 131 -1.91 -1.74 12.39
CA LEU A 131 -1.15 -2.39 11.33
C LEU A 131 -1.72 -2.06 9.95
N PHE A 132 -3.05 -1.96 9.80
CA PHE A 132 -3.71 -1.58 8.54
C PHE A 132 -3.12 -0.31 7.93
N THR A 133 -3.18 0.80 8.69
CA THR A 133 -2.64 2.07 8.22
C THR A 133 -1.14 1.96 7.96
N THR A 134 -0.40 1.26 8.84
CA THR A 134 1.06 1.10 8.74
C THR A 134 1.47 0.41 7.44
N VAL A 135 0.86 -0.73 7.08
CA VAL A 135 1.24 -1.49 5.88
C VAL A 135 0.67 -0.93 4.58
N ILE A 136 -0.54 -0.35 4.62
CA ILE A 136 -1.14 0.30 3.44
C ILE A 136 -0.30 1.52 3.08
N GLY A 137 0.02 2.37 4.05
CA GLY A 137 0.83 3.57 3.81
C GLY A 137 2.24 3.22 3.31
N ASN A 138 2.91 2.24 3.91
CA ASN A 138 4.23 1.80 3.46
C ASN A 138 4.20 1.26 2.02
N SER A 139 3.19 0.47 1.65
CA SER A 139 3.06 -0.05 0.29
C SER A 139 2.74 1.04 -0.74
N LEU A 140 1.89 2.02 -0.37
CA LEU A 140 1.64 3.19 -1.22
C LEU A 140 2.91 4.03 -1.41
N TYR A 141 3.67 4.29 -0.34
CA TYR A 141 4.96 4.97 -0.42
C TYR A 141 5.89 4.28 -1.42
N LYS A 142 6.12 2.97 -1.26
CA LYS A 142 7.01 2.21 -2.13
C LYS A 142 6.52 2.21 -3.58
N SER A 143 5.21 2.12 -3.79
CA SER A 143 4.60 2.18 -5.12
C SER A 143 4.84 3.54 -5.77
N TYR A 144 4.54 4.65 -5.11
CA TYR A 144 4.81 6.00 -5.64
C TYR A 144 6.31 6.21 -5.90
N LYS A 145 7.19 5.81 -4.96
CA LYS A 145 8.63 5.97 -5.14
C LYS A 145 9.15 5.19 -6.35
N SER A 146 8.60 3.99 -6.60
CA SER A 146 8.94 3.18 -7.79
C SER A 146 8.57 3.84 -9.12
N GLN A 147 7.65 4.82 -9.11
CA GLN A 147 7.20 5.54 -10.30
C GLN A 147 7.84 6.92 -10.45
N GLY A 148 8.89 7.22 -9.67
CA GLY A 148 9.69 8.45 -9.82
C GLY A 148 9.14 9.67 -9.07
N TYR A 149 8.21 9.48 -8.14
CA TYR A 149 7.74 10.57 -7.26
C TYR A 149 8.70 10.77 -6.08
N ASP A 150 8.77 12.02 -5.59
CA ASP A 150 9.34 12.28 -4.28
C ASP A 150 8.25 12.08 -3.23
N VAL A 151 8.56 11.27 -2.21
CA VAL A 151 7.54 10.84 -1.25
C VAL A 151 8.00 11.17 0.16
N GLU A 152 7.18 11.94 0.88
CA GLU A 152 7.38 12.23 2.30
C GLU A 152 6.48 11.33 3.14
N ARG A 153 7.09 10.51 4.00
CA ARG A 153 6.41 9.60 4.93
C ARG A 153 6.16 10.33 6.25
N ILE A 154 4.89 10.63 6.53
CA ILE A 154 4.50 11.42 7.70
C ILE A 154 3.83 10.52 8.74
N ASN A 155 4.38 10.51 9.95
CA ASN A 155 3.75 9.93 11.13
C ASN A 155 3.11 11.05 11.96
N HIS A 156 1.81 11.29 11.76
CA HIS A 156 1.09 12.38 12.43
C HIS A 156 0.63 11.94 13.82
N LEU A 157 1.57 11.92 14.76
CA LEU A 157 1.34 11.43 16.12
C LEU A 157 0.18 12.17 16.82
N GLY A 158 -0.69 11.40 17.46
CA GLY A 158 -1.68 11.93 18.40
C GLY A 158 -1.01 12.26 19.73
N ASP A 159 -0.28 13.37 19.79
CA ASP A 159 0.59 13.77 20.90
C ASP A 159 0.10 15.00 21.68
N THR A 160 -1.18 15.32 21.57
CA THR A 160 -1.84 16.40 22.33
C THR A 160 -3.29 16.05 22.68
N GLY A 161 -3.94 16.89 23.48
CA GLY A 161 -5.31 16.70 23.93
C GLY A 161 -5.46 16.28 25.39
N THR A 162 -6.70 16.35 25.90
CA THR A 162 -7.05 16.17 27.32
C THR A 162 -6.59 14.83 27.93
N GLN A 163 -6.36 13.82 27.11
CA GLN A 163 -5.77 12.53 27.53
C GLN A 163 -4.40 12.69 28.18
N PHE A 164 -3.58 13.66 27.78
CA PHE A 164 -2.27 13.89 28.39
C PHE A 164 -2.37 14.51 29.77
N GLY A 165 -3.32 15.42 30.01
CA GLY A 165 -3.56 15.94 31.35
C GLY A 165 -4.03 14.85 32.32
N LYS A 166 -4.89 13.94 31.85
CA LYS A 166 -5.27 12.74 32.62
C LYS A 166 -4.07 11.83 32.90
N LEU A 167 -3.22 11.60 31.89
CA LEU A 167 -2.03 10.77 32.03
C LEU A 167 -1.00 11.38 33.01
N ILE A 168 -0.80 12.70 32.97
CA ILE A 168 0.04 13.45 33.92
C ILE A 168 -0.51 13.33 35.34
N SER A 169 -1.82 13.53 35.53
CA SER A 169 -2.48 13.33 36.83
C SER A 169 -2.29 11.89 37.34
N ALA A 170 -2.51 10.92 36.46
CA ALA A 170 -2.35 9.51 36.77
C ALA A 170 -0.91 9.16 37.18
N TYR A 171 0.07 9.68 36.46
CA TYR A 171 1.49 9.48 36.75
C TYR A 171 1.88 10.06 38.10
N LYS A 172 1.46 11.29 38.40
CA LYS A 172 1.74 11.94 39.68
C LYS A 172 1.16 11.18 40.89
N LYS A 173 0.05 10.45 40.70
CA LYS A 173 -0.62 9.70 41.79
C LYS A 173 -0.18 8.24 41.90
N TRP A 174 0.05 7.59 40.77
CA TRP A 174 0.21 6.14 40.70
C TRP A 174 1.36 5.68 39.81
N GLY A 175 2.10 6.60 39.19
CA GLY A 175 3.24 6.30 38.34
C GLY A 175 4.36 5.64 39.11
N ASP A 176 5.00 4.68 38.45
CA ASP A 176 6.22 4.03 38.91
C ASP A 176 7.33 4.31 37.89
N GLU A 177 8.37 5.00 38.35
CA GLU A 177 9.49 5.44 37.53
C GLU A 177 10.33 4.26 37.01
N GLU A 178 10.52 3.21 37.80
CA GLU A 178 11.23 2.00 37.37
C GLU A 178 10.42 1.22 36.34
N ALA A 179 9.10 1.13 36.55
CA ALA A 179 8.20 0.49 35.60
C ALA A 179 8.12 1.27 34.27
N LEU A 180 8.11 2.60 34.33
CA LEU A 180 8.09 3.47 33.15
C LEU A 180 9.35 3.31 32.31
N GLU A 181 10.52 3.19 32.92
CA GLU A 181 11.78 2.95 32.19
C GLU A 181 11.84 1.56 31.55
N LYS A 182 11.29 0.55 32.23
CA LYS A 182 11.36 -0.84 31.77
C LYS A 182 10.35 -1.16 30.66
N GLU A 183 9.09 -0.77 30.84
CA GLU A 183 7.99 -1.08 29.91
C GLU A 183 7.05 0.13 29.75
N PRO A 184 7.50 1.21 29.08
CA PRO A 184 6.82 2.50 29.12
C PRO A 184 5.35 2.45 28.72
N ILE A 185 5.03 1.81 27.58
CA ILE A 185 3.65 1.71 27.09
C ILE A 185 2.75 0.93 28.04
N LYS A 186 3.26 -0.12 28.68
CA LYS A 186 2.48 -0.92 29.64
C LYS A 186 2.22 -0.14 30.91
N GLU A 187 3.22 0.58 31.42
CA GLU A 187 3.07 1.43 32.59
C GLU A 187 2.09 2.59 32.33
N LEU A 188 2.26 3.30 31.21
CA LEU A 188 1.35 4.38 30.79
C LEU A 188 -0.09 3.87 30.61
N LEU A 189 -0.28 2.67 30.04
CA LEU A 189 -1.60 2.04 29.95
C LEU A 189 -2.16 1.71 31.33
N ARG A 190 -1.35 1.12 32.22
CA ARG A 190 -1.77 0.73 33.58
C ARG A 190 -2.31 1.93 34.35
N ILE A 191 -1.56 3.03 34.38
CA ILE A 191 -1.98 4.24 35.08
C ILE A 191 -3.16 4.92 34.39
N TYR A 192 -3.25 4.86 33.05
CA TYR A 192 -4.36 5.42 32.30
C TYR A 192 -5.68 4.67 32.57
N VAL A 193 -5.65 3.34 32.59
CA VAL A 193 -6.82 2.51 32.94
C VAL A 193 -7.21 2.78 34.39
N LYS A 194 -6.25 2.76 35.32
CA LYS A 194 -6.50 3.07 36.73
C LYS A 194 -7.12 4.45 36.93
N PHE A 195 -6.67 5.46 36.19
CA PHE A 195 -7.29 6.79 36.21
C PHE A 195 -8.76 6.75 35.81
N HIS A 196 -9.12 6.01 34.77
CA HIS A 196 -10.51 5.92 34.32
C HIS A 196 -11.39 5.18 35.33
N ASP A 197 -10.90 4.07 35.89
CA ASP A 197 -11.61 3.30 36.92
C ASP A 197 -11.85 4.14 38.19
N GLU A 198 -10.88 4.96 38.59
CA GLU A 198 -11.03 5.86 39.74
C GLU A 198 -11.87 7.09 39.41
N ALA A 199 -11.82 7.61 38.19
CA ALA A 199 -12.65 8.75 37.75
C ALA A 199 -14.14 8.40 37.69
N GLU A 200 -14.51 7.14 37.48
CA GLU A 200 -15.89 6.67 37.61
C GLU A 200 -16.43 6.81 39.05
N LYS A 201 -15.54 6.68 40.05
CA LYS A 201 -15.87 6.78 41.47
C LYS A 201 -15.70 8.20 42.00
N ASN A 202 -14.77 8.96 41.42
CA ASN A 202 -14.44 10.34 41.80
C ASN A 202 -14.40 11.26 40.56
N PRO A 203 -15.54 11.92 40.23
CA PRO A 203 -15.62 12.81 39.08
C PRO A 203 -14.63 13.99 39.10
N GLU A 204 -14.15 14.42 40.28
CA GLU A 204 -13.19 15.52 40.40
C GLU A 204 -11.85 15.22 39.71
N LEU A 205 -11.49 13.93 39.57
CA LEU A 205 -10.30 13.53 38.83
C LEU A 205 -10.35 13.98 37.37
N VAL A 206 -11.54 14.05 36.76
CA VAL A 206 -11.70 14.52 35.39
C VAL A 206 -11.32 15.99 35.27
N GLU A 207 -11.73 16.81 36.24
CA GLU A 207 -11.40 18.23 36.29
C GLU A 207 -9.92 18.46 36.60
N GLU A 208 -9.33 17.63 37.47
CA GLU A 208 -7.87 17.61 37.68
C GLU A 208 -7.11 17.29 36.38
N GLY A 209 -7.59 16.32 35.60
CA GLY A 209 -7.04 16.01 34.28
C GLY A 209 -7.13 17.18 33.30
N ARG A 210 -8.25 17.93 33.29
CA ARG A 210 -8.40 19.15 32.47
C ARG A 210 -7.42 20.24 32.93
N MET A 211 -7.26 20.42 34.23
CA MET A 211 -6.34 21.40 34.81
C MET A 211 -4.89 21.11 34.38
N TYR A 212 -4.41 19.87 34.47
CA TYR A 212 -3.05 19.53 34.01
C TYR A 212 -2.89 19.68 32.50
N PHE A 213 -3.93 19.39 31.71
CA PHE A 213 -3.87 19.63 30.28
C PHE A 213 -3.76 21.12 29.96
N LYS A 214 -4.52 21.97 30.64
CA LYS A 214 -4.40 23.42 30.49
C LYS A 214 -3.00 23.92 30.87
N ARG A 215 -2.44 23.45 31.98
CA ARG A 215 -1.07 23.79 32.38
C ARG A 215 -0.02 23.38 31.35
N LEU A 216 -0.22 22.24 30.70
CA LEU A 216 0.60 21.79 29.57
C LEU A 216 0.49 22.74 28.37
N GLU A 217 -0.72 23.17 28.01
CA GLU A 217 -0.94 24.15 26.93
C GLU A 217 -0.34 25.52 27.27
N ASP A 218 -0.42 25.95 28.54
CA ASP A 218 0.18 27.18 29.04
C ASP A 218 1.73 27.10 29.12
N GLY A 219 2.33 25.95 28.79
CA GLY A 219 3.79 25.77 28.75
C GLY A 219 4.46 25.58 30.11
N SER A 220 3.71 25.12 31.13
CA SER A 220 4.23 24.89 32.47
C SER A 220 5.37 23.85 32.46
N GLU A 221 6.53 24.20 33.04
CA GLU A 221 7.77 23.42 32.92
C GLU A 221 7.62 21.94 33.32
N GLU A 222 6.95 21.67 34.45
CA GLU A 222 6.79 20.31 34.97
C GLU A 222 5.90 19.45 34.05
N GLU A 223 4.75 19.99 33.64
CA GLU A 223 3.82 19.29 32.75
C GLU A 223 4.44 19.05 31.37
N VAL A 224 5.15 20.03 30.82
CA VAL A 224 5.87 19.91 29.54
C VAL A 224 6.98 18.85 29.64
N ALA A 225 7.72 18.80 30.75
CA ALA A 225 8.77 17.81 30.95
C ALA A 225 8.20 16.37 30.98
N LEU A 226 7.10 16.15 31.71
CA LEU A 226 6.42 14.86 31.74
C LEU A 226 5.87 14.47 30.37
N TRP A 227 5.23 15.42 29.67
CA TRP A 227 4.72 15.17 28.32
C TRP A 227 5.82 14.78 27.33
N LYS A 228 6.94 15.51 27.31
CA LYS A 228 8.11 15.18 26.46
C LYS A 228 8.61 13.78 26.77
N ARG A 229 8.73 13.45 28.06
CA ARG A 229 9.18 12.12 28.49
C ARG A 229 8.26 11.01 28.01
N PHE A 230 6.95 11.15 28.20
CA PHE A 230 5.98 10.16 27.72
C PHE A 230 6.04 10.00 26.21
N ARG A 231 6.18 11.11 25.46
CA ARG A 231 6.33 11.11 24.01
C ARG A 231 7.59 10.37 23.56
N GLU A 232 8.75 10.69 24.14
CA GLU A 232 10.04 10.08 23.79
C GLU A 232 10.06 8.57 24.06
N LEU A 233 9.61 8.15 25.25
CA LEU A 233 9.55 6.74 25.61
C LEU A 233 8.57 5.95 24.74
N SER A 234 7.40 6.52 24.46
CA SER A 234 6.41 5.88 23.60
C SER A 234 6.91 5.73 22.17
N LEU A 235 7.58 6.76 21.64
CA LEU A 235 8.20 6.70 20.32
C LEU A 235 9.28 5.63 20.25
N LYS A 236 10.12 5.48 21.28
CA LYS A 236 11.14 4.43 21.33
C LYS A 236 10.53 3.03 21.22
N GLU A 237 9.39 2.79 21.87
CA GLU A 237 8.67 1.51 21.74
C GLU A 237 8.05 1.33 20.36
N PHE A 238 7.45 2.38 19.77
CA PHE A 238 6.90 2.31 18.42
C PHE A 238 7.98 2.04 17.36
N MET A 239 9.18 2.60 17.53
CA MET A 239 10.31 2.37 16.65
C MET A 239 10.73 0.91 16.57
N LYS A 240 10.65 0.14 17.67
CA LYS A 240 10.92 -1.31 17.63
C LYS A 240 9.95 -2.03 16.70
N VAL A 241 8.67 -1.69 16.76
CA VAL A 241 7.64 -2.27 15.91
C VAL A 241 7.83 -1.85 14.44
N TYR A 242 8.16 -0.59 14.20
CA TYR A 242 8.47 -0.11 12.85
C TYR A 242 9.71 -0.79 12.25
N GLU A 243 10.76 -1.01 13.05
CA GLU A 243 11.95 -1.76 12.64
C GLU A 243 11.62 -3.21 12.27
N MET A 244 10.78 -3.89 13.06
CA MET A 244 10.29 -5.23 12.73
C MET A 244 9.55 -5.26 11.38
N LEU A 245 8.77 -4.22 11.07
CA LEU A 245 8.01 -4.09 9.84
C LEU A 245 8.82 -3.52 8.65
N GLY A 246 10.05 -3.06 8.88
CA GLY A 246 10.84 -2.35 7.86
C GLY A 246 10.19 -1.04 7.41
N VAL A 247 9.62 -0.30 8.37
CA VAL A 247 8.91 0.98 8.15
C VAL A 247 9.73 2.12 8.75
N GLU A 248 9.78 3.24 8.03
CA GLU A 248 10.48 4.45 8.45
C GLU A 248 9.67 5.69 8.05
N PHE A 249 9.95 6.82 8.70
CA PHE A 249 9.25 8.08 8.46
C PHE A 249 10.25 9.23 8.34
N ASP A 250 9.91 10.20 7.48
CA ASP A 250 10.67 11.42 7.25
C ASP A 250 10.25 12.53 8.22
N SER A 251 9.01 12.45 8.74
CA SER A 251 8.49 13.38 9.73
C SER A 251 7.67 12.69 10.82
N TYR A 252 7.89 13.10 12.07
CA TYR A 252 7.10 12.74 13.25
C TYR A 252 6.32 13.96 13.79
N ALA A 253 5.97 14.89 12.90
CA ALA A 253 5.20 16.09 13.25
C ALA A 253 3.75 15.71 13.58
N GLY A 254 3.51 15.48 14.87
CA GLY A 254 2.20 15.22 15.45
C GLY A 254 1.33 16.46 15.63
N GLU A 255 0.13 16.25 16.15
CA GLU A 255 -0.87 17.30 16.38
C GLU A 255 -0.33 18.50 17.19
N SER A 256 0.59 18.26 18.14
CA SER A 256 1.19 19.31 18.98
C SER A 256 2.03 20.31 18.18
N PHE A 257 2.69 19.87 17.11
CA PHE A 257 3.58 20.69 16.26
C PHE A 257 2.84 21.84 15.55
N TYR A 258 1.53 21.70 15.36
CA TYR A 258 0.72 22.68 14.63
C TYR A 258 0.06 23.71 15.55
N SER A 259 0.22 23.60 16.87
CA SER A 259 -0.50 24.44 17.83
C SER A 259 -0.20 25.94 17.67
N ASP A 260 1.05 26.29 17.37
CA ASP A 260 1.52 27.66 17.09
C ASP A 260 1.07 28.21 15.73
N LYS A 261 0.44 27.38 14.88
CA LYS A 261 -0.03 27.74 13.54
C LYS A 261 -1.55 27.91 13.47
N ILE A 262 -2.25 27.63 14.57
CA ILE A 262 -3.71 27.66 14.61
C ILE A 262 -4.24 29.09 14.51
N ASP A 263 -3.59 30.06 15.16
CA ASP A 263 -4.06 31.45 15.11
C ASP A 263 -3.99 32.01 13.70
N GLU A 264 -2.89 31.76 12.97
CA GLU A 264 -2.77 32.13 11.55
C GLU A 264 -3.86 31.48 10.70
N LEU A 265 -4.13 30.19 10.92
CA LEU A 265 -5.21 29.48 10.22
C LEU A 265 -6.58 30.11 10.49
N VAL A 266 -6.89 30.44 11.74
CA VAL A 266 -8.20 30.99 12.11
C VAL A 266 -8.39 32.36 11.46
N GLU A 267 -7.38 33.22 11.48
CA GLU A 267 -7.43 34.50 10.76
C GLU A 267 -7.64 34.31 9.25
N MET A 268 -7.03 33.28 8.66
CA MET A 268 -7.25 32.95 7.25
C MET A 268 -8.71 32.55 7.00
N ILE A 269 -9.31 31.72 7.86
CA ILE A 269 -10.72 31.33 7.74
C ILE A 269 -11.62 32.56 7.93
N GLU A 270 -11.37 33.42 8.92
CA GLU A 270 -12.15 34.63 9.14
C GLU A 270 -12.16 35.57 7.93
N LYS A 271 -11.00 35.73 7.26
CA LYS A 271 -10.89 36.56 6.04
C LYS A 271 -11.72 36.04 4.86
N THR A 272 -12.07 34.76 4.84
CA THR A 272 -12.95 34.18 3.79
C THR A 272 -14.43 34.49 4.04
N GLY A 273 -14.80 34.90 5.26
CA GLY A 273 -16.20 35.10 5.67
C GLY A 273 -16.96 33.80 5.98
N LEU A 274 -16.28 32.65 6.02
CA LEU A 274 -16.91 31.33 6.26
C LEU A 274 -17.17 31.03 7.75
N LEU A 275 -16.52 31.75 8.67
CA LEU A 275 -16.59 31.45 10.09
C LEU A 275 -17.86 32.04 10.71
N VAL A 276 -18.76 31.17 11.17
CA VAL A 276 -20.06 31.54 11.76
C VAL A 276 -20.13 31.07 13.21
N GLU A 277 -20.78 31.86 14.07
CA GLU A 277 -21.05 31.46 15.45
C GLU A 277 -22.27 30.52 15.52
N SER A 278 -22.12 29.38 16.19
CA SER A 278 -23.19 28.41 16.43
C SER A 278 -23.07 27.86 17.85
N GLN A 279 -24.06 28.16 18.69
CA GLN A 279 -24.09 27.74 20.11
C GLN A 279 -22.81 28.12 20.88
N GLY A 280 -22.25 29.30 20.58
CA GLY A 280 -21.00 29.81 21.17
C GLY A 280 -19.71 29.23 20.56
N ALA A 281 -19.80 28.20 19.70
CA ALA A 281 -18.65 27.69 18.94
C ALA A 281 -18.50 28.44 17.61
N GLN A 282 -17.28 28.50 17.08
CA GLN A 282 -17.01 29.00 15.72
C GLN A 282 -16.91 27.82 14.76
N VAL A 283 -17.74 27.84 13.71
CA VAL A 283 -17.90 26.73 12.77
C VAL A 283 -17.88 27.20 11.32
N ILE A 284 -17.54 26.28 10.41
CA ILE A 284 -17.80 26.42 8.97
C ILE A 284 -19.07 25.65 8.68
N ASP A 285 -20.08 26.33 8.14
CA ASP A 285 -21.34 25.70 7.76
C ASP A 285 -21.16 24.80 6.53
N LEU A 286 -21.65 23.58 6.61
CA LEU A 286 -21.57 22.56 5.57
C LEU A 286 -22.94 21.95 5.24
N GLU A 287 -24.05 22.57 5.70
CA GLU A 287 -25.41 22.07 5.49
C GLU A 287 -25.73 21.91 4.00
N GLU A 288 -25.29 22.86 3.15
CA GLU A 288 -25.46 22.78 1.69
C GLU A 288 -24.80 21.53 1.06
N TYR A 289 -23.85 20.91 1.76
CA TYR A 289 -23.13 19.71 1.34
C TYR A 289 -23.64 18.44 2.03
N ASN A 290 -24.79 18.50 2.71
CA ASN A 290 -25.38 17.40 3.50
C ASN A 290 -24.45 16.89 4.61
N MET A 291 -23.65 17.77 5.22
CA MET A 291 -22.79 17.46 6.34
C MET A 291 -23.10 18.37 7.54
N PRO A 292 -22.92 17.88 8.78
CA PRO A 292 -22.93 18.76 9.94
C PRO A 292 -21.80 19.81 9.84
N PRO A 293 -21.94 20.94 10.55
CA PRO A 293 -20.94 22.01 10.51
C PRO A 293 -19.57 21.51 11.01
N CYS A 294 -18.51 22.01 10.38
CA CYS A 294 -17.14 21.73 10.77
C CYS A 294 -16.74 22.69 11.90
N ILE A 295 -16.56 22.17 13.12
CA ILE A 295 -16.20 22.99 14.27
C ILE A 295 -14.72 23.38 14.20
N VAL A 296 -14.43 24.69 14.20
CA VAL A 296 -13.07 25.25 14.16
C VAL A 296 -12.59 25.67 15.55
N LYS A 297 -13.46 26.29 16.37
CA LYS A 297 -13.20 26.54 17.80
C LYS A 297 -14.43 26.19 18.61
N LYS A 298 -14.22 25.55 19.77
CA LYS A 298 -15.29 25.29 20.73
C LYS A 298 -15.69 26.57 21.47
N ALA A 299 -16.81 26.54 22.18
CA ALA A 299 -17.30 27.67 22.98
C ALA A 299 -16.35 28.09 24.11
N ASP A 300 -15.48 27.18 24.58
CA ASP A 300 -14.41 27.47 25.54
C ASP A 300 -13.14 28.03 24.87
N GLY A 301 -13.17 28.31 23.57
CA GLY A 301 -12.05 28.81 22.78
C GLY A 301 -11.02 27.73 22.39
N ALA A 302 -11.15 26.51 22.90
CA ALA A 302 -10.18 25.45 22.65
C ALA A 302 -10.32 24.87 21.24
N THR A 303 -9.19 24.44 20.70
CA THR A 303 -9.05 23.88 19.36
C THR A 303 -9.49 22.40 19.35
N ILE A 304 -9.82 21.89 18.17
CA ILE A 304 -10.26 20.49 17.97
C ILE A 304 -9.45 19.83 16.85
N TYR A 305 -9.67 18.54 16.61
CA TYR A 305 -9.01 17.77 15.56
C TYR A 305 -9.12 18.44 14.18
N ALA A 306 -10.31 18.90 13.79
CA ALA A 306 -10.50 19.55 12.49
C ALA A 306 -9.60 20.80 12.33
N THR A 307 -9.47 21.62 13.36
CA THR A 307 -8.57 22.78 13.37
C THR A 307 -7.12 22.37 13.14
N ARG A 308 -6.68 21.30 13.81
CA ARG A 308 -5.30 20.80 13.73
C ARG A 308 -5.01 20.19 12.36
N ASP A 309 -5.97 19.47 11.77
CA ASP A 309 -5.85 18.89 10.43
C ASP A 309 -5.86 19.95 9.32
N LEU A 310 -6.68 21.00 9.47
CA LEU A 310 -6.65 22.17 8.58
C LEU A 310 -5.29 22.88 8.64
N ALA A 311 -4.73 23.05 9.85
CA ALA A 311 -3.41 23.64 10.05
C ALA A 311 -2.31 22.75 9.44
N ALA A 312 -2.41 21.43 9.64
CA ALA A 312 -1.47 20.46 9.09
C ALA A 312 -1.48 20.46 7.57
N ALA A 313 -2.66 20.41 6.93
CA ALA A 313 -2.79 20.46 5.48
C ALA A 313 -2.20 21.76 4.90
N THR A 314 -2.53 22.90 5.50
CA THR A 314 -2.03 24.22 5.07
C THR A 314 -0.51 24.33 5.23
N TYR A 315 0.03 23.90 6.36
CA TYR A 315 1.47 23.86 6.59
C TYR A 315 2.18 22.95 5.59
N ARG A 316 1.64 21.74 5.37
CA ARG A 316 2.21 20.77 4.44
C ARG A 316 2.24 21.31 3.02
N LYS A 317 1.21 22.03 2.58
CA LYS A 317 1.22 22.67 1.27
C LYS A 317 2.30 23.75 1.18
N LYS A 318 2.42 24.62 2.19
CA LYS A 318 3.48 25.66 2.24
C LYS A 318 4.89 25.06 2.28
N LYS A 319 5.09 23.96 2.99
CA LYS A 319 6.41 23.33 3.20
C LYS A 319 6.86 22.47 2.03
N TYR A 320 5.96 21.64 1.50
CA TYR A 320 6.31 20.58 0.56
C TYR A 320 5.79 20.83 -0.86
N ASP A 321 4.91 21.81 -1.04
CA ASP A 321 4.21 22.08 -2.30
C ASP A 321 3.69 20.82 -3.00
N PHE A 322 3.04 19.95 -2.23
CA PHE A 322 2.66 18.61 -2.70
C PHE A 322 1.70 18.64 -3.92
N SER A 323 1.82 17.59 -4.75
CA SER A 323 0.84 17.23 -5.79
C SER A 323 -0.30 16.36 -5.24
N LYS A 324 -0.03 15.54 -4.21
CA LYS A 324 -1.06 14.81 -3.46
C LYS A 324 -0.70 14.69 -1.99
N ASN A 325 -1.71 14.73 -1.13
CA ASN A 325 -1.57 14.52 0.31
C ASN A 325 -2.52 13.41 0.76
N ILE A 326 -1.97 12.22 0.98
CA ILE A 326 -2.70 10.98 1.18
C ILE A 326 -2.79 10.68 2.68
N TYR A 327 -4.01 10.54 3.18
CA TYR A 327 -4.33 10.27 4.58
C TYR A 327 -4.82 8.83 4.76
N VAL A 328 -3.96 7.93 5.23
CA VAL A 328 -4.32 6.52 5.46
C VAL A 328 -4.93 6.36 6.85
N VAL A 329 -6.23 6.65 6.97
CA VAL A 329 -6.94 6.70 8.25
C VAL A 329 -8.20 5.83 8.21
N GLY A 330 -8.58 5.22 9.34
CA GLY A 330 -9.69 4.27 9.40
C GLY A 330 -11.01 4.85 8.88
N LYS A 331 -11.88 4.00 8.31
CA LYS A 331 -13.15 4.43 7.68
C LYS A 331 -14.10 5.20 8.60
N ASP A 332 -13.99 5.03 9.92
CA ASP A 332 -14.81 5.77 10.88
C ASP A 332 -14.55 7.28 10.85
N GLN A 333 -13.40 7.73 10.31
CA GLN A 333 -13.04 9.15 10.16
C GLN A 333 -13.46 9.76 8.82
N THR A 334 -14.23 9.04 8.00
CA THR A 334 -14.62 9.52 6.66
C THR A 334 -15.37 10.86 6.72
N LEU A 335 -16.33 11.01 7.64
CA LEU A 335 -17.07 12.27 7.78
C LEU A 335 -16.13 13.42 8.14
N HIS A 336 -15.22 13.20 9.08
CA HIS A 336 -14.24 14.19 9.53
C HIS A 336 -13.37 14.68 8.37
N PHE A 337 -12.77 13.79 7.59
CA PHE A 337 -11.94 14.20 6.44
C PHE A 337 -12.76 14.85 5.33
N ASN A 338 -14.00 14.42 5.09
CA ASN A 338 -14.89 15.11 4.16
C ASN A 338 -15.16 16.55 4.61
N GLN A 339 -15.37 16.79 5.91
CA GLN A 339 -15.55 18.13 6.46
C GLN A 339 -14.28 18.97 6.33
N VAL A 340 -13.10 18.41 6.67
CA VAL A 340 -11.81 19.10 6.57
C VAL A 340 -11.51 19.49 5.12
N PHE A 341 -11.64 18.56 4.17
CA PHE A 341 -11.32 18.83 2.76
C PHE A 341 -12.33 19.79 2.13
N LYS A 342 -13.62 19.66 2.45
CA LYS A 342 -14.62 20.62 1.99
C LYS A 342 -14.38 22.01 2.58
N SER A 343 -13.95 22.10 3.84
CA SER A 343 -13.57 23.38 4.45
C SER A 343 -12.38 24.02 3.72
N LEU A 344 -11.35 23.25 3.37
CA LEU A 344 -10.22 23.76 2.57
C LEU A 344 -10.65 24.25 1.18
N GLU A 345 -11.55 23.51 0.52
CA GLU A 345 -12.12 23.92 -0.78
C GLU A 345 -12.88 25.24 -0.67
N LEU A 346 -13.75 25.38 0.33
CA LEU A 346 -14.51 26.61 0.58
C LEU A 346 -13.61 27.80 0.89
N MET A 347 -12.47 27.58 1.56
CA MET A 347 -11.45 28.60 1.80
C MET A 347 -10.75 29.09 0.51
N GLY A 348 -11.07 28.50 -0.65
CA GLY A 348 -10.51 28.86 -1.95
C GLY A 348 -9.22 28.13 -2.32
N PHE A 349 -8.89 27.05 -1.60
CA PHE A 349 -7.69 26.27 -1.91
C PHE A 349 -7.96 25.24 -3.02
N GLU A 350 -7.48 25.53 -4.23
CA GLU A 350 -7.62 24.63 -5.39
C GLU A 350 -6.99 23.24 -5.17
N TRP A 351 -5.95 23.17 -4.33
CA TRP A 351 -5.25 21.92 -3.97
C TRP A 351 -6.03 21.06 -2.96
N ALA A 352 -7.17 21.52 -2.44
CA ALA A 352 -8.00 20.73 -1.53
C ALA A 352 -8.45 19.39 -2.15
N LYS A 353 -8.64 19.36 -3.48
CA LYS A 353 -8.97 18.15 -4.25
C LYS A 353 -7.86 17.09 -4.24
N ASP A 354 -6.63 17.50 -3.94
CA ASP A 354 -5.44 16.65 -3.91
C ASP A 354 -5.18 16.07 -2.52
N CYS A 355 -5.97 16.47 -1.51
CA CYS A 355 -6.05 15.81 -0.21
C CYS A 355 -6.99 14.60 -0.30
N ILE A 356 -6.46 13.40 -0.08
CA ILE A 356 -7.19 12.15 -0.33
C ILE A 356 -7.23 11.31 0.94
N HIS A 357 -8.44 11.00 1.41
CA HIS A 357 -8.65 10.03 2.49
C HIS A 357 -8.63 8.61 1.91
N VAL A 358 -7.75 7.76 2.43
CA VAL A 358 -7.66 6.33 2.11
C VAL A 358 -8.22 5.55 3.28
N PRO A 359 -9.54 5.28 3.29
CA PRO A 359 -10.18 4.54 4.36
C PRO A 359 -9.76 3.06 4.34
N PHE A 360 -9.72 2.46 5.53
CA PHE A 360 -9.53 1.02 5.70
C PHE A 360 -10.52 0.41 6.71
N GLY A 361 -10.64 -0.91 6.69
CA GLY A 361 -11.53 -1.71 7.52
C GLY A 361 -11.05 -1.88 8.97
N MET A 362 -11.56 -2.91 9.64
CA MET A 362 -11.15 -3.25 11.02
C MET A 362 -10.66 -4.69 11.11
N VAL A 363 -9.87 -4.97 12.15
CA VAL A 363 -9.45 -6.34 12.51
C VAL A 363 -10.42 -6.88 13.55
N ARG A 364 -10.95 -8.07 13.31
CA ARG A 364 -11.84 -8.79 14.22
C ARG A 364 -11.21 -10.11 14.62
N PHE A 365 -11.29 -10.44 15.90
CA PHE A 365 -10.93 -11.76 16.42
C PHE A 365 -12.23 -12.50 16.69
N ALA A 366 -12.34 -13.76 16.26
CA ALA A 366 -13.58 -14.54 16.43
C ALA A 366 -14.01 -14.63 17.90
N ASP A 367 -13.03 -14.70 18.82
CA ASP A 367 -13.28 -14.97 20.23
C ASP A 367 -13.12 -13.74 21.15
N LYS A 368 -12.76 -12.55 20.64
CA LYS A 368 -12.44 -11.37 21.46
C LYS A 368 -12.94 -10.05 20.88
N LYS A 369 -13.55 -9.21 21.73
CA LYS A 369 -13.85 -7.80 21.46
C LYS A 369 -12.76 -6.92 22.08
N LEU A 370 -12.10 -6.09 21.28
CA LEU A 370 -11.01 -5.22 21.73
C LEU A 370 -11.55 -3.93 22.37
N SER A 371 -10.97 -3.49 23.50
CA SER A 371 -11.31 -2.24 24.21
C SER A 371 -10.15 -1.72 25.06
N THR A 372 -9.53 -0.60 24.63
CA THR A 372 -8.41 0.04 25.36
C THR A 372 -8.80 0.54 26.75
N ARG A 373 -10.02 1.05 26.94
CA ARG A 373 -10.49 1.55 28.25
C ARG A 373 -10.64 0.44 29.30
N LYS A 374 -10.79 -0.80 28.86
CA LYS A 374 -10.93 -1.98 29.72
C LYS A 374 -9.64 -2.83 29.77
N GLY A 375 -8.58 -2.41 29.08
CA GLY A 375 -7.33 -3.17 28.97
C GLY A 375 -7.37 -4.36 28.00
N ASP A 376 -8.49 -4.61 27.32
CA ASP A 376 -8.67 -5.71 26.36
C ASP A 376 -8.02 -5.36 25.01
N VAL A 377 -6.69 -5.32 24.96
CA VAL A 377 -5.92 -4.92 23.77
C VAL A 377 -4.92 -6.02 23.39
N ILE A 378 -4.83 -6.33 22.11
CA ILE A 378 -3.74 -7.14 21.57
C ILE A 378 -2.69 -6.17 21.03
N PHE A 379 -1.50 -6.18 21.65
CA PHE A 379 -0.36 -5.39 21.20
C PHE A 379 0.13 -5.91 19.85
N LEU A 380 0.52 -4.98 18.97
CA LEU A 380 1.01 -5.35 17.64
C LEU A 380 2.34 -6.11 17.73
N GLU A 381 3.23 -5.72 18.65
CA GLU A 381 4.48 -6.43 18.89
C GLU A 381 4.26 -7.90 19.28
N ASP A 382 3.36 -8.15 20.23
CA ASP A 382 3.01 -9.51 20.66
C ASP A 382 2.48 -10.34 19.49
N LEU A 383 1.62 -9.74 18.66
CA LEU A 383 1.08 -10.40 17.46
C LEU A 383 2.21 -10.80 16.49
N LEU A 384 3.13 -9.88 16.20
CA LEU A 384 4.25 -10.14 15.28
C LEU A 384 5.17 -11.22 15.85
N ASN A 385 5.52 -11.14 17.13
CA ASN A 385 6.34 -12.15 17.80
C ASN A 385 5.66 -13.53 17.82
N GLU A 386 4.34 -13.59 18.04
CA GLU A 386 3.59 -14.83 17.95
C GLU A 386 3.61 -15.42 16.53
N ALA A 387 3.49 -14.59 15.49
CA ALA A 387 3.62 -15.02 14.10
C ALA A 387 5.00 -15.64 13.82
N VAL A 388 6.07 -15.02 14.31
CA VAL A 388 7.44 -15.54 14.19
C VAL A 388 7.58 -16.88 14.92
N ASN A 389 7.12 -16.97 16.17
CA ASN A 389 7.23 -18.18 16.98
C ASN A 389 6.45 -19.37 16.38
N LYS A 390 5.24 -19.12 15.88
CA LYS A 390 4.44 -20.15 15.19
C LYS A 390 5.11 -20.60 13.91
N THR A 391 5.64 -19.66 13.11
CA THR A 391 6.38 -19.98 11.89
C THR A 391 7.63 -20.80 12.18
N LEU A 392 8.39 -20.44 13.22
CA LEU A 392 9.56 -21.20 13.66
C LEU A 392 9.19 -22.63 14.08
N SER A 393 8.05 -22.80 14.75
CA SER A 393 7.54 -24.13 15.11
C SER A 393 7.23 -24.98 13.87
N ILE A 394 6.58 -24.40 12.86
CA ILE A 394 6.29 -25.08 11.59
C ILE A 394 7.58 -25.45 10.85
N ILE A 395 8.59 -24.57 10.84
CA ILE A 395 9.89 -24.84 10.22
C ILE A 395 10.60 -25.99 10.96
N ASN A 396 10.62 -25.98 12.30
CA ASN A 396 11.24 -27.06 13.07
C ASN A 396 10.56 -28.42 12.86
N GLU A 397 9.25 -28.44 12.55
CA GLU A 397 8.53 -29.67 12.24
C GLU A 397 8.84 -30.18 10.82
N LYS A 398 8.87 -29.30 9.82
CA LYS A 398 8.98 -29.69 8.40
C LYS A 398 10.42 -29.75 7.88
N ASN A 399 11.31 -28.91 8.40
CA ASN A 399 12.69 -28.77 7.94
C ASN A 399 13.63 -28.32 9.10
N PRO A 400 13.87 -29.17 10.10
CA PRO A 400 14.61 -28.81 11.32
C PRO A 400 16.06 -28.38 11.06
N GLU A 401 16.65 -28.84 9.95
CA GLU A 401 18.04 -28.60 9.55
C GLU A 401 18.20 -27.31 8.71
N LEU A 402 17.15 -26.50 8.59
CA LEU A 402 17.24 -25.23 7.87
C LEU A 402 18.22 -24.28 8.57
N GLU A 403 19.27 -23.87 7.85
CA GLU A 403 20.21 -22.83 8.28
C GLU A 403 19.47 -21.50 8.50
N ASN A 404 19.82 -20.76 9.55
CA ASN A 404 19.23 -19.47 9.92
C ASN A 404 17.69 -19.50 10.05
N LYS A 405 17.12 -20.62 10.53
CA LYS A 405 15.67 -20.80 10.67
C LYS A 405 14.97 -19.70 11.49
N GLU A 406 15.64 -19.09 12.46
CA GLU A 406 15.09 -17.98 13.25
C GLU A 406 14.88 -16.72 12.39
N GLU A 407 15.84 -16.41 11.52
CA GLU A 407 15.71 -15.30 10.57
C GLU A 407 14.64 -15.60 9.51
N VAL A 408 14.63 -16.84 8.97
CA VAL A 408 13.60 -17.27 8.02
C VAL A 408 12.22 -17.20 8.66
N ALA A 409 12.06 -17.66 9.89
CA ALA A 409 10.80 -17.59 10.63
C ALA A 409 10.34 -16.15 10.85
N LYS A 410 11.28 -15.22 11.12
CA LYS A 410 10.98 -13.80 11.26
C LYS A 410 10.41 -13.23 9.95
N GLU A 411 11.12 -13.44 8.85
CA GLU A 411 10.74 -12.86 7.56
C GLU A 411 9.46 -13.49 6.97
N VAL A 412 9.28 -14.79 7.16
CA VAL A 412 8.05 -15.49 6.74
C VAL A 412 6.87 -15.12 7.62
N GLY A 413 7.04 -15.13 8.95
CA GLY A 413 5.97 -14.83 9.90
C GLY A 413 5.45 -13.40 9.76
N ILE A 414 6.36 -12.41 9.66
CA ILE A 414 5.97 -11.01 9.44
C ILE A 414 5.37 -10.84 8.04
N GLY A 415 5.98 -11.46 7.01
CA GLY A 415 5.47 -11.44 5.64
C GLY A 415 4.04 -11.98 5.53
N ALA A 416 3.71 -13.05 6.24
CA ALA A 416 2.37 -13.63 6.31
C ALA A 416 1.33 -12.64 6.87
N ILE A 417 1.69 -11.93 7.93
CA ILE A 417 0.83 -10.94 8.56
C ILE A 417 0.63 -9.73 7.63
N ILE A 418 1.70 -9.15 7.07
CA ILE A 418 1.60 -8.02 6.13
C ILE A 418 0.73 -8.41 4.91
N PHE A 419 1.01 -9.57 4.33
CA PHE A 419 0.28 -10.08 3.17
C PHE A 419 -1.22 -10.18 3.45
N THR A 420 -1.59 -10.71 4.61
CA THR A 420 -2.99 -10.84 5.04
C THR A 420 -3.70 -9.49 5.09
N TYR A 421 -3.02 -8.45 5.57
CA TYR A 421 -3.59 -7.11 5.64
C TYR A 421 -3.74 -6.44 4.27
N LEU A 422 -2.95 -6.90 3.28
CA LEU A 422 -2.93 -6.34 1.94
C LEU A 422 -3.60 -7.23 0.89
N LYS A 423 -4.10 -8.43 1.20
CA LYS A 423 -4.66 -9.36 0.17
C LYS A 423 -6.06 -9.02 -0.31
N ASN A 424 -6.86 -8.36 0.54
CA ASN A 424 -8.23 -7.95 0.24
C ASN A 424 -8.31 -6.44 0.00
N ASN A 425 -9.42 -5.97 -0.58
CA ASN A 425 -9.70 -4.54 -0.65
C ASN A 425 -9.57 -3.90 0.74
N ARG A 426 -8.87 -2.76 0.81
CA ARG A 426 -8.55 -2.06 2.07
C ARG A 426 -9.73 -1.79 2.99
N THR A 427 -10.94 -1.61 2.44
CA THR A 427 -12.13 -1.28 3.25
C THR A 427 -12.79 -2.51 3.89
N ARG A 428 -12.39 -3.72 3.49
CA ARG A 428 -12.89 -4.99 4.03
C ARG A 428 -12.30 -5.26 5.41
N ASP A 429 -13.14 -5.67 6.34
CA ASP A 429 -12.69 -6.13 7.66
C ASP A 429 -11.94 -7.46 7.53
N ILE A 430 -10.90 -7.64 8.36
CA ILE A 430 -10.15 -8.89 8.47
C ILE A 430 -10.70 -9.69 9.64
N VAL A 431 -10.98 -10.97 9.41
CA VAL A 431 -11.23 -11.94 10.47
C VAL A 431 -9.92 -12.68 10.74
N PHE A 432 -9.41 -12.57 11.96
CA PHE A 432 -8.09 -13.09 12.29
C PHE A 432 -8.12 -14.61 12.52
N ASN A 433 -7.23 -15.34 11.86
CA ASN A 433 -7.08 -16.79 11.93
C ASN A 433 -5.63 -17.20 11.64
N TRP A 434 -4.95 -17.78 12.62
CA TRP A 434 -3.53 -18.16 12.49
C TRP A 434 -3.27 -19.21 11.42
N ASP A 435 -4.12 -20.24 11.36
CA ASP A 435 -3.93 -21.38 10.46
C ASP A 435 -4.06 -20.95 8.99
N GLU A 436 -5.00 -20.05 8.69
CA GLU A 436 -5.14 -19.48 7.34
C GLU A 436 -3.95 -18.60 6.97
N MET A 437 -3.51 -17.73 7.88
CA MET A 437 -2.49 -16.71 7.57
C MET A 437 -1.10 -17.31 7.39
N LEU A 438 -0.76 -18.33 8.20
CA LEU A 438 0.56 -18.98 8.19
C LEU A 438 0.60 -20.22 7.25
N SER A 439 -0.49 -20.50 6.53
CA SER A 439 -0.54 -21.62 5.58
C SER A 439 0.45 -21.42 4.42
N PHE A 440 1.12 -22.50 4.02
CA PHE A 440 1.97 -22.57 2.82
C PHE A 440 1.17 -22.93 1.56
N GLU A 441 -0.12 -23.18 1.72
CA GLU A 441 -1.08 -23.47 0.66
C GLU A 441 -2.12 -22.35 0.58
N GLY A 442 -2.67 -22.12 -0.61
CA GLY A 442 -3.68 -21.10 -0.85
C GLY A 442 -3.11 -19.71 -1.11
N GLU A 443 -3.92 -18.68 -0.81
CA GLU A 443 -3.63 -17.28 -1.15
C GLU A 443 -3.00 -16.54 0.04
N THR A 444 -1.74 -16.88 0.35
CA THR A 444 -1.03 -16.43 1.55
C THR A 444 0.37 -15.87 1.24
N GLY A 445 0.91 -15.12 2.19
CA GLY A 445 2.30 -14.63 2.15
C GLY A 445 3.32 -15.77 2.05
N PRO A 446 3.28 -16.78 2.95
CA PRO A 446 4.19 -17.91 2.90
C PRO A 446 4.15 -18.67 1.57
N TYR A 447 2.99 -18.80 0.92
CA TYR A 447 2.89 -19.41 -0.42
C TYR A 447 3.73 -18.66 -1.47
N THR A 448 3.67 -17.34 -1.48
CA THR A 448 4.45 -16.51 -2.43
C THR A 448 5.95 -16.51 -2.12
N GLN A 449 6.33 -16.39 -0.84
CA GLN A 449 7.73 -16.47 -0.40
C GLN A 449 8.34 -17.86 -0.67
N TYR A 450 7.58 -18.92 -0.43
CA TYR A 450 7.99 -20.29 -0.72
C TYR A 450 8.18 -20.52 -2.22
N THR A 451 7.31 -19.94 -3.05
CA THR A 451 7.46 -19.99 -4.51
C THR A 451 8.77 -19.32 -4.96
N TYR A 452 9.13 -18.17 -4.38
CA TYR A 452 10.43 -17.54 -4.61
C TYR A 452 11.60 -18.43 -4.15
N ALA A 453 11.54 -18.97 -2.93
CA ALA A 453 12.59 -19.84 -2.39
C ALA A 453 12.78 -21.11 -3.24
N ARG A 454 11.69 -21.68 -3.77
CA ARG A 454 11.72 -22.79 -4.72
C ARG A 454 12.45 -22.42 -6.01
N GLY A 455 12.13 -21.27 -6.61
CA GLY A 455 12.85 -20.77 -7.79
C GLY A 455 14.34 -20.61 -7.54
N LYS A 456 14.72 -19.98 -6.41
CA LYS A 456 16.14 -19.87 -5.99
C LYS A 456 16.81 -21.22 -5.77
N SER A 457 16.08 -22.20 -5.23
CA SER A 457 16.59 -23.57 -5.05
C SER A 457 16.87 -24.27 -6.38
N ILE A 458 16.02 -24.10 -7.38
CA ILE A 458 16.23 -24.63 -8.74
C ILE A 458 17.51 -24.05 -9.34
N LEU A 459 17.65 -22.71 -9.30
CA LEU A 459 18.82 -22.01 -9.84
C LEU A 459 20.12 -22.49 -9.17
N ARG A 460 20.14 -22.64 -7.83
CA ARG A 460 21.31 -23.17 -7.12
C ARG A 460 21.66 -24.61 -7.51
N LYS A 461 20.65 -25.47 -7.69
CA LYS A 461 20.86 -26.89 -7.99
C LYS A 461 21.32 -27.13 -9.42
N LEU A 462 20.82 -26.34 -10.37
CA LEU A 462 21.05 -26.55 -11.80
C LEU A 462 22.21 -25.74 -12.38
N GLY A 463 22.81 -24.84 -11.60
CA GLY A 463 24.08 -24.19 -11.93
C GLY A 463 23.96 -22.90 -12.75
N THR A 464 25.08 -22.50 -13.36
CA THR A 464 25.22 -21.22 -14.07
C THR A 464 24.28 -21.14 -15.27
N VAL A 465 23.42 -20.12 -15.26
CA VAL A 465 22.60 -19.76 -16.41
C VAL A 465 23.53 -19.09 -17.43
N GLU A 466 23.60 -19.61 -18.65
CA GLU A 466 24.42 -18.98 -19.69
C GLU A 466 23.87 -17.58 -20.01
N GLU A 467 24.73 -16.69 -20.53
CA GLU A 467 24.35 -15.30 -20.77
C GLU A 467 23.27 -15.20 -21.86
N GLU A 468 23.41 -15.99 -22.92
CA GLU A 468 22.47 -16.10 -24.03
C GLU A 468 21.59 -17.35 -23.89
N ALA A 469 20.31 -17.23 -24.26
CA ALA A 469 19.38 -18.36 -24.31
C ALA A 469 18.52 -18.30 -25.58
N ASP A 470 18.24 -19.46 -26.17
CA ASP A 470 17.31 -19.57 -27.29
C ASP A 470 15.86 -19.67 -26.78
N TYR A 471 15.20 -18.51 -26.69
CA TYR A 471 13.82 -18.42 -26.26
C TYR A 471 12.80 -18.97 -27.26
N SER A 472 13.21 -19.31 -28.50
CA SER A 472 12.31 -19.98 -29.46
C SER A 472 11.89 -21.37 -28.99
N LEU A 473 12.67 -21.96 -28.07
CA LEU A 473 12.41 -23.26 -27.47
C LEU A 473 11.31 -23.21 -26.39
N LEU A 474 10.93 -22.03 -25.88
CA LEU A 474 9.84 -21.85 -24.92
C LEU A 474 8.48 -21.80 -25.64
N ASN A 475 7.99 -22.98 -26.03
CA ASN A 475 6.82 -23.10 -26.91
C ASN A 475 5.54 -23.61 -26.21
N SER A 476 5.62 -23.93 -24.91
CA SER A 476 4.46 -24.47 -24.19
C SER A 476 3.47 -23.37 -23.77
N LYS A 477 2.22 -23.78 -23.53
CA LYS A 477 1.18 -22.89 -23.02
C LYS A 477 1.55 -22.30 -21.66
N GLU A 478 2.12 -23.10 -20.78
CA GLU A 478 2.50 -22.70 -19.42
C GLU A 478 3.63 -21.68 -19.41
N GLU A 479 4.64 -21.83 -20.26
CA GLU A 479 5.75 -20.87 -20.40
C GLU A 479 5.23 -19.52 -20.92
N PHE A 480 4.39 -19.55 -21.96
CA PHE A 480 3.83 -18.33 -22.55
C PHE A 480 2.90 -17.57 -21.59
N GLU A 481 2.02 -18.29 -20.87
CA GLU A 481 1.12 -17.66 -19.90
C GLU A 481 1.88 -17.06 -18.71
N LEU A 482 2.95 -17.71 -18.24
CA LEU A 482 3.82 -17.14 -17.20
C LEU A 482 4.44 -15.83 -17.68
N VAL A 483 5.06 -15.82 -18.86
CA VAL A 483 5.67 -14.61 -19.44
C VAL A 483 4.66 -13.47 -19.58
N LYS A 484 3.45 -13.75 -20.06
CA LYS A 484 2.38 -12.74 -20.16
C LYS A 484 2.04 -12.11 -18.82
N ILE A 485 2.01 -12.89 -17.75
CA ILE A 485 1.76 -12.35 -16.41
C ILE A 485 2.96 -11.50 -15.97
N LEU A 486 4.19 -11.97 -16.15
CA LEU A 486 5.40 -11.22 -15.78
C LEU A 486 5.51 -9.86 -16.48
N GLU A 487 5.01 -9.73 -17.71
CA GLU A 487 4.96 -8.45 -18.44
C GLU A 487 4.12 -7.37 -17.72
N ASN A 488 3.10 -7.78 -16.94
CA ASN A 488 2.08 -6.87 -16.42
C ASN A 488 2.43 -6.17 -15.09
N LEU A 489 3.67 -6.30 -14.57
CA LEU A 489 4.04 -5.69 -13.29
C LEU A 489 3.81 -4.17 -13.27
N GLU A 490 4.27 -3.46 -14.30
CA GLU A 490 4.14 -1.99 -14.41
C GLU A 490 2.65 -1.56 -14.36
N LEU A 491 1.80 -2.29 -15.08
CA LEU A 491 0.35 -2.06 -15.08
C LEU A 491 -0.29 -2.31 -13.72
N ALA A 492 0.17 -3.34 -12.99
CA ALA A 492 -0.30 -3.62 -11.63
C ALA A 492 0.09 -2.51 -10.65
N ILE A 493 1.32 -1.99 -10.74
CA ILE A 493 1.80 -0.87 -9.92
C ILE A 493 0.97 0.39 -10.20
N LYS A 494 0.82 0.76 -11.48
CA LYS A 494 0.00 1.92 -11.89
C LYS A 494 -1.44 1.79 -11.41
N SER A 495 -2.05 0.61 -11.59
CA SER A 495 -3.42 0.35 -11.13
C SER A 495 -3.58 0.44 -9.61
N SER A 496 -2.56 0.00 -8.85
CA SER A 496 -2.49 0.14 -7.40
C SER A 496 -2.46 1.60 -6.97
N ILE A 497 -1.64 2.43 -7.63
CA ILE A 497 -1.52 3.87 -7.36
C ILE A 497 -2.82 4.60 -7.70
N ASP A 498 -3.36 4.38 -8.89
CA ASP A 498 -4.56 5.06 -9.39
C ASP A 498 -5.78 4.81 -8.47
N LYS A 499 -5.86 3.62 -7.87
CA LYS A 499 -6.96 3.22 -6.97
C LYS A 499 -6.62 3.30 -5.49
N LEU A 500 -5.38 3.68 -5.17
CA LEU A 500 -4.80 3.64 -3.82
C LEU A 500 -5.06 2.29 -3.13
N GLU A 501 -4.80 1.19 -3.85
CA GLU A 501 -5.22 -0.17 -3.51
C GLU A 501 -4.08 -1.19 -3.65
N PRO A 502 -3.25 -1.36 -2.60
CA PRO A 502 -2.15 -2.34 -2.58
C PRO A 502 -2.55 -3.78 -2.88
N SER A 503 -3.82 -4.17 -2.63
CA SER A 503 -4.30 -5.52 -2.93
C SER A 503 -4.27 -5.90 -4.41
N ILE A 504 -4.09 -4.93 -5.30
CA ILE A 504 -3.82 -5.17 -6.72
C ILE A 504 -2.45 -5.84 -6.90
N ILE A 505 -1.41 -5.33 -6.21
CA ILE A 505 -0.05 -5.91 -6.25
C ILE A 505 -0.05 -7.29 -5.56
N THR A 506 -0.78 -7.43 -4.44
CA THR A 506 -0.90 -8.71 -3.73
C THR A 506 -1.53 -9.80 -4.59
N ARG A 507 -2.60 -9.48 -5.34
CA ARG A 507 -3.21 -10.42 -6.29
C ARG A 507 -2.30 -10.73 -7.47
N TYR A 508 -1.62 -9.71 -8.01
CA TYR A 508 -0.66 -9.89 -9.09
C TYR A 508 0.45 -10.89 -8.72
N VAL A 509 1.08 -10.73 -7.55
CA VAL A 509 2.16 -11.66 -7.13
C VAL A 509 1.64 -13.08 -6.85
N LEU A 510 0.38 -13.23 -6.42
CA LEU A 510 -0.27 -14.54 -6.33
C LEU A 510 -0.45 -15.18 -7.70
N ASP A 511 -0.88 -14.41 -8.70
CA ASP A 511 -1.08 -14.92 -10.05
C ASP A 511 0.26 -15.33 -10.69
N VAL A 512 1.34 -14.56 -10.45
CA VAL A 512 2.71 -14.95 -10.81
C VAL A 512 3.10 -16.27 -10.13
N ALA A 513 2.89 -16.39 -8.83
CA ALA A 513 3.26 -17.59 -8.08
C ALA A 513 2.47 -18.83 -8.53
N LYS A 514 1.16 -18.69 -8.79
CA LYS A 514 0.31 -19.76 -9.32
C LYS A 514 0.77 -20.19 -10.71
N ALA A 515 1.04 -19.24 -11.60
CA ALA A 515 1.50 -19.52 -12.96
C ALA A 515 2.87 -20.21 -12.97
N PHE A 516 3.81 -19.74 -12.13
CA PHE A 516 5.12 -20.37 -11.97
C PHE A 516 5.02 -21.81 -11.45
N ASN A 517 4.20 -22.05 -10.42
CA ASN A 517 4.02 -23.40 -9.89
C ASN A 517 3.36 -24.32 -10.91
N LYS A 518 2.45 -23.82 -11.76
CA LYS A 518 1.89 -24.58 -12.87
C LYS A 518 2.96 -24.93 -13.91
N PHE A 519 3.80 -23.98 -14.31
CA PHE A 519 4.94 -24.20 -15.19
C PHE A 519 5.91 -25.25 -14.62
N TYR A 520 6.31 -25.08 -13.36
CA TYR A 520 7.22 -25.98 -12.65
C TYR A 520 6.68 -27.42 -12.56
N ASN A 521 5.39 -27.60 -12.34
CA ASN A 521 4.76 -28.93 -12.26
C ASN A 521 4.60 -29.58 -13.64
N ALA A 522 4.42 -28.78 -14.69
CA ALA A 522 4.24 -29.26 -16.06
C ALA A 522 5.57 -29.66 -16.72
N HIS A 523 6.67 -28.98 -16.37
CA HIS A 523 7.95 -29.11 -17.07
C HIS A 523 9.09 -29.45 -16.12
N ASN A 524 9.72 -30.60 -16.33
CA ASN A 524 10.94 -30.96 -15.59
C ASN A 524 12.15 -30.18 -16.14
N ILE A 525 12.50 -29.10 -15.46
CA ILE A 525 13.59 -28.20 -15.89
C ILE A 525 14.95 -28.93 -15.90
N ALA A 526 15.20 -29.76 -14.89
CA ALA A 526 16.48 -30.47 -14.75
C ALA A 526 16.73 -31.48 -15.88
N ASN A 527 15.67 -32.16 -16.32
CA ASN A 527 15.69 -33.15 -17.38
C ASN A 527 15.04 -32.61 -18.66
N SER A 528 15.35 -31.35 -19.02
CA SER A 528 14.87 -30.79 -20.29
C SER A 528 15.48 -31.54 -21.47
N GLU A 529 14.80 -31.50 -22.62
CA GLU A 529 15.15 -32.28 -23.81
C GLU A 529 16.51 -31.89 -24.41
N SER A 530 16.94 -30.65 -24.19
CA SER A 530 18.26 -30.15 -24.57
C SER A 530 18.80 -29.18 -23.53
N GLU A 531 20.12 -28.93 -23.54
CA GLU A 531 20.74 -27.97 -22.62
C GLU A 531 20.33 -26.52 -22.95
N GLU A 532 20.08 -26.22 -24.23
CA GLU A 532 19.58 -24.92 -24.68
C GLU A 532 18.18 -24.63 -24.14
N LEU A 533 17.27 -25.62 -24.18
CA LEU A 533 15.93 -25.51 -23.60
C LEU A 533 16.00 -25.39 -22.07
N LYS A 534 16.89 -26.15 -21.42
CA LYS A 534 17.14 -26.03 -19.99
C LYS A 534 17.57 -24.62 -19.61
N ASN A 535 18.52 -24.05 -20.36
CA ASN A 535 19.00 -22.70 -20.13
C ASN A 535 17.90 -21.64 -20.33
N ALA A 536 17.09 -21.74 -21.38
CA ALA A 536 15.94 -20.85 -21.60
C ALA A 536 14.91 -20.91 -20.44
N ARG A 537 14.64 -22.11 -19.91
CA ARG A 537 13.77 -22.28 -18.74
C ARG A 537 14.38 -21.72 -17.46
N LEU A 538 15.69 -21.85 -17.27
CA LEU A 538 16.39 -21.24 -16.14
C LEU A 538 16.31 -19.71 -16.17
N LYS A 539 16.45 -19.07 -17.33
CA LYS A 539 16.22 -17.62 -17.51
C LYS A 539 14.78 -17.22 -17.12
N LEU A 540 13.79 -18.02 -17.50
CA LEU A 540 12.39 -17.78 -17.11
C LEU A 540 12.18 -17.91 -15.59
N VAL A 541 12.84 -18.88 -14.94
CA VAL A 541 12.84 -19.01 -13.47
C VAL A 541 13.47 -17.78 -12.82
N GLU A 542 14.62 -17.33 -13.32
CA GLU A 542 15.33 -16.16 -12.81
C GLU A 542 14.48 -14.89 -12.93
N ALA A 543 13.90 -14.63 -14.11
CA ALA A 543 13.00 -13.50 -14.33
C ALA A 543 11.77 -13.56 -13.40
N THR A 544 11.21 -14.75 -13.17
CA THR A 544 10.11 -14.93 -12.23
C THR A 544 10.52 -14.56 -10.79
N CYS A 545 11.69 -15.01 -10.35
CA CYS A 545 12.22 -14.67 -9.02
C CYS A 545 12.40 -13.17 -8.85
N VAL A 546 12.90 -12.46 -9.88
CA VAL A 546 13.03 -10.99 -9.87
C VAL A 546 11.65 -10.33 -9.67
N VAL A 547 10.66 -10.72 -10.46
CA VAL A 547 9.30 -10.14 -10.39
C VAL A 547 8.62 -10.42 -9.06
N ILE A 548 8.73 -11.64 -8.51
CA ILE A 548 8.18 -11.95 -7.18
C ILE A 548 8.85 -11.10 -6.11
N LYS A 549 10.19 -11.02 -6.11
CA LYS A 549 10.94 -10.22 -5.13
C LYS A 549 10.57 -8.75 -5.20
N LYS A 550 10.47 -8.19 -6.40
CA LYS A 550 10.05 -6.80 -6.61
C LYS A 550 8.62 -6.56 -6.11
N SER A 551 7.69 -7.45 -6.45
CA SER A 551 6.28 -7.31 -6.04
C SER A 551 6.10 -7.40 -4.52
N LEU A 552 6.83 -8.31 -3.86
CA LEU A 552 6.82 -8.43 -2.41
C LEU A 552 7.51 -7.23 -1.74
N ASP A 553 8.61 -6.71 -2.30
CA ASP A 553 9.23 -5.50 -1.78
C ASP A 553 8.27 -4.30 -1.80
N LEU A 554 7.51 -4.10 -2.88
CA LEU A 554 6.47 -3.06 -2.99
C LEU A 554 5.36 -3.18 -1.93
N LEU A 555 5.14 -4.38 -1.39
CA LEU A 555 4.21 -4.64 -0.29
C LEU A 555 4.87 -4.49 1.10
N GLY A 556 6.18 -4.24 1.16
CA GLY A 556 6.96 -4.24 2.40
C GLY A 556 7.27 -5.64 2.93
N ILE A 557 7.21 -6.67 2.09
CA ILE A 557 7.45 -8.06 2.45
C ILE A 557 8.84 -8.47 1.94
N LYS A 558 9.70 -8.92 2.86
CA LYS A 558 11.00 -9.46 2.52
C LYS A 558 10.90 -10.90 2.02
N VAL A 559 11.92 -11.34 1.28
CA VAL A 559 12.01 -12.70 0.72
C VAL A 559 13.14 -13.48 1.36
N VAL A 560 12.99 -14.81 1.39
CA VAL A 560 14.00 -15.75 1.89
C VAL A 560 14.44 -16.68 0.76
N GLU A 561 15.74 -16.96 0.66
CA GLU A 561 16.26 -17.80 -0.45
C GLU A 561 16.17 -19.31 -0.19
N LYS A 562 15.97 -19.70 1.08
CA LYS A 562 15.74 -21.06 1.54
C LYS A 562 14.57 -21.02 2.52
N MET A 563 13.65 -21.98 2.40
CA MET A 563 12.43 -22.07 3.19
C MET A 563 12.00 -23.53 3.31
#